data_AF-A0A173VU94-F1
#
_entry.id   AF-A0A173VU94-F1
#
_cell.length_a   1.000
_cell.length_b   1.000
_cell.length_c   1.000
_cell.angle_alpha   90.00
_cell.angle_beta   90.00
_cell.angle_gamma   90.00
#
_symmetry.space_group_name_H-M   'P 1'
#
loop_
_entity.id
_entity.type
_entity.pdbx_description
1 polymer ?
#
loop_
_entity_poly.entity_id
_entity_poly.type
_entity_poly.pdbx_seq_one_letter_code
_entity_poly.pdbx_strand_id
1 'polypeptide(L)'
;MSEKTIRVKKEDNRLLVYYSPSINFDEIVRNIAYGTLIKGTFWVTQDNLIEVNEEEEYICFRIAGTEGAYYVLDKKVFNIENSIYVEKCLDITDKWFITYPHNSIMRRLDNLISKKLYIVESDDGIENHLPGSAFLGLVEIFPNAYEVNKYVNARIAYLLSNYVEGVWKHKESYEKYLEKKETHFSLVDNQCIKLMGYEMYRKAFENLERMLADPEPYSEKVWQEKIYEIICVLYPKYIASFREIEIGNDGRHSKKPDFILVDSSGFVDLLEIKKPNNQKVVSSTEYRNNYVAGRDLEGAIVQIEKYVYILNHEGEARAKKIRDKIAGDLPAGLEIKVVNPQGILLLGRSRGLTKEQLFDFEIIKRQHKNIVDIMTYDDLLNRLKNILKQMEADSNCI
;
A
#
# COMPACT_ATOMS: atom_id res chain seq x y z
N MET A 1 39.74 25.19 -6.07
CA MET A 1 38.42 25.13 -5.38
C MET A 1 37.54 26.12 -6.09
N SER A 2 36.48 25.71 -6.80
CA SER A 2 35.60 26.69 -7.45
C SER A 2 34.91 27.50 -6.35
N GLU A 3 35.19 28.79 -6.27
CA GLU A 3 34.43 29.67 -5.39
C GLU A 3 32.94 29.50 -5.69
N LYS A 4 32.15 29.26 -4.64
CA LYS A 4 30.71 29.19 -4.78
C LYS A 4 30.25 30.52 -5.34
N THR A 5 29.57 30.50 -6.49
CA THR A 5 29.03 31.70 -7.13
C THR A 5 28.05 32.47 -6.21
N ILE A 6 27.43 31.80 -5.24
CA ILE A 6 26.49 32.40 -4.28
C ILE A 6 26.78 31.92 -2.85
N ARG A 7 26.69 32.86 -1.90
CA ARG A 7 26.73 32.60 -0.46
C ARG A 7 25.60 33.36 0.24
N VAL A 8 24.89 32.67 1.12
CA VAL A 8 23.90 33.28 2.02
C VAL A 8 24.58 33.63 3.34
N LYS A 9 24.33 34.83 3.87
CA LYS A 9 24.83 35.28 5.17
C LYS A 9 23.66 35.72 6.05
N LYS A 10 23.60 35.13 7.25
CA LYS A 10 22.64 35.47 8.31
C LYS A 10 23.16 36.64 9.13
N GLU A 11 22.33 37.65 9.30
CA GLU A 11 22.54 38.76 10.25
C GLU A 11 21.31 38.88 11.15
N ASP A 12 21.43 39.53 12.31
CA ASP A 12 20.35 39.56 13.31
C ASP A 12 19.05 40.21 12.80
N ASN A 13 19.18 41.17 11.87
CA ASN A 13 18.08 41.96 11.33
C ASN A 13 17.74 41.68 9.86
N ARG A 14 18.50 40.83 9.16
CA ARG A 14 18.30 40.56 7.73
C ARG A 14 19.02 39.30 7.24
N LEU A 15 18.60 38.82 6.08
CA LEU A 15 19.30 37.78 5.34
C LEU A 15 19.89 38.39 4.07
N LEU A 16 21.19 38.14 3.83
CA LEU A 16 21.94 38.68 2.71
C LEU A 16 22.40 37.57 1.75
N VAL A 17 22.53 37.92 0.48
CA VAL A 17 23.17 37.11 -0.54
C VAL A 17 24.37 37.85 -1.09
N TYR A 18 25.51 37.16 -1.11
CA TYR A 18 26.72 37.55 -1.82
C TYR A 18 26.79 36.74 -3.11
N TYR A 19 26.86 37.43 -4.24
CA TYR A 19 26.88 36.85 -5.57
C TYR A 19 28.13 37.28 -6.33
N SER A 20 28.96 36.31 -6.72
CA SER A 20 30.17 36.52 -7.52
C SER A 20 29.95 35.91 -8.92
N PRO A 21 29.50 36.69 -9.92
CA PRO A 21 29.26 36.18 -11.26
C PRO A 21 30.56 35.73 -11.92
N SER A 22 30.54 34.60 -12.62
CA SER A 22 31.72 34.10 -13.34
C SER A 22 32.02 34.84 -14.65
N ILE A 23 31.03 35.56 -15.19
CA ILE A 23 31.11 36.39 -16.39
C ILE A 23 30.11 37.56 -16.27
N ASN A 24 30.34 38.63 -17.03
CA ASN A 24 29.41 39.76 -17.20
C ASN A 24 29.10 40.55 -15.92
N PHE A 25 30.05 40.67 -14.97
CA PHE A 25 29.89 41.45 -13.75
C PHE A 25 29.38 42.88 -14.02
N ASP A 26 30.09 43.63 -14.88
CA ASP A 26 29.73 45.02 -15.21
C ASP A 26 28.34 45.15 -15.82
N GLU A 27 27.92 44.18 -16.64
CA GLU A 27 26.60 44.18 -17.26
C GLU A 27 25.51 43.97 -16.21
N ILE A 28 25.73 43.03 -15.29
CA ILE A 28 24.81 42.75 -14.19
C ILE A 28 24.67 44.00 -13.31
N VAL A 29 25.79 44.64 -12.94
CA VAL A 29 25.79 45.87 -12.13
C VAL A 29 25.01 46.99 -12.82
N ARG A 30 25.24 47.22 -14.12
CA ARG A 30 24.45 48.21 -14.91
C ARG A 30 22.96 47.89 -14.90
N ASN A 31 22.59 46.62 -15.02
CA ASN A 31 21.19 46.18 -15.09
C ASN A 31 20.45 46.32 -13.74
N ILE A 32 21.15 46.34 -12.59
CA ILE A 32 20.51 46.54 -11.27
C ILE A 32 19.75 47.87 -11.20
N ALA A 33 20.21 48.91 -11.91
CA ALA A 33 19.51 50.19 -12.00
C ALA A 33 18.07 50.06 -12.55
N TYR A 34 17.83 49.07 -13.40
CA TYR A 34 16.53 48.79 -14.01
C TYR A 34 15.83 47.56 -13.43
N GLY A 35 16.52 46.84 -12.53
CA GLY A 35 16.11 45.53 -12.04
C GLY A 35 16.68 44.39 -12.86
N THR A 36 17.29 43.41 -12.19
CA THR A 36 17.89 42.23 -12.83
C THR A 36 17.54 40.96 -12.08
N LEU A 37 17.29 39.87 -12.83
CA LEU A 37 16.98 38.56 -12.25
C LEU A 37 18.25 37.72 -12.12
N ILE A 38 18.73 37.56 -10.89
CA ILE A 38 19.91 36.76 -10.58
C ILE A 38 19.52 35.31 -10.36
N LYS A 39 20.17 34.40 -11.12
CA LYS A 39 19.96 32.94 -11.09
C LYS A 39 18.50 32.48 -11.24
N GLY A 40 17.65 33.28 -11.89
CA GLY A 40 16.23 32.96 -12.05
C GLY A 40 15.42 33.05 -10.75
N THR A 41 16.02 33.54 -9.67
CA THR A 41 15.50 33.48 -8.30
C THR A 41 15.34 34.84 -7.66
N PHE A 42 16.38 35.67 -7.67
CA PHE A 42 16.41 36.94 -6.94
C PHE A 42 16.24 38.12 -7.89
N TRP A 43 15.16 38.88 -7.74
CA TRP A 43 14.99 40.16 -8.40
C TRP A 43 15.73 41.25 -7.61
N VAL A 44 16.83 41.73 -8.18
CA VAL A 44 17.73 42.70 -7.54
C VAL A 44 17.56 44.06 -8.19
N THR A 45 17.37 45.07 -7.35
CA THR A 45 17.18 46.48 -7.72
C THR A 45 18.01 47.34 -6.77
N GLN A 46 18.07 48.66 -7.01
CA GLN A 46 18.73 49.57 -6.08
C GLN A 46 18.15 49.52 -4.66
N ASP A 47 16.85 49.20 -4.51
CA ASP A 47 16.16 49.18 -3.20
C ASP A 47 16.65 48.08 -2.25
N ASN A 48 17.16 46.98 -2.80
CA ASN A 48 17.62 45.82 -2.04
C ASN A 48 19.14 45.58 -2.18
N LEU A 49 19.84 46.40 -2.96
CA LEU A 49 21.29 46.40 -3.05
C LEU A 49 21.93 46.92 -1.76
N ILE A 50 22.95 46.22 -1.28
CA ILE A 50 23.71 46.61 -0.08
C ILE A 50 25.11 47.08 -0.46
N GLU A 51 25.79 46.34 -1.34
CA GLU A 51 27.17 46.62 -1.73
C GLU A 51 27.46 46.06 -3.12
N VAL A 52 28.30 46.77 -3.87
CA VAL A 52 28.95 46.27 -5.08
C VAL A 52 30.45 46.44 -4.83
N ASN A 53 31.19 45.33 -4.88
CA ASN A 53 32.63 45.32 -4.71
C ASN A 53 33.28 45.01 -6.05
N GLU A 54 33.90 46.01 -6.66
CA GLU A 54 34.54 45.90 -7.98
C GLU A 54 35.90 45.16 -7.91
N GLU A 55 36.59 45.20 -6.77
CA GLU A 55 37.90 44.54 -6.62
C GLU A 55 37.76 43.01 -6.48
N GLU A 56 36.78 42.56 -5.71
CA GLU A 56 36.48 41.14 -5.48
C GLU A 56 35.34 40.62 -6.39
N GLU A 57 34.86 41.46 -7.32
CA GLU A 57 33.76 41.18 -8.27
C GLU A 57 32.55 40.49 -7.62
N TYR A 58 32.01 41.06 -6.53
CA TYR A 58 30.77 40.55 -5.93
C TYR A 58 29.69 41.62 -5.72
N ILE A 59 28.45 41.15 -5.67
CA ILE A 59 27.25 41.94 -5.43
C ILE A 59 26.57 41.40 -4.16
N CYS A 60 26.33 42.28 -3.19
CA CYS A 60 25.62 41.96 -1.96
C CYS A 60 24.22 42.60 -1.96
N PHE A 61 23.19 41.81 -1.70
CA PHE A 61 21.81 42.30 -1.64
C PHE A 61 21.00 41.60 -0.54
N ARG A 62 19.98 42.31 -0.04
CA ARG A 62 19.06 41.82 1.00
C ARG A 62 17.96 40.97 0.38
N ILE A 63 17.71 39.80 0.97
CA ILE A 63 16.64 38.89 0.54
C ILE A 63 15.55 38.69 1.60
N ALA A 64 15.80 39.05 2.86
CA ALA A 64 14.79 38.99 3.92
C ALA A 64 15.02 40.08 4.98
N GLY A 65 13.93 40.57 5.55
CA GLY A 65 13.93 41.30 6.83
C GLY A 65 13.73 40.34 8.00
N THR A 66 13.41 40.87 9.18
CA THR A 66 13.10 40.03 10.35
C THR A 66 11.83 40.49 11.08
N GLU A 67 11.13 39.52 11.66
CA GLU A 67 9.97 39.72 12.52
C GLU A 67 10.07 38.70 13.66
N GLY A 68 10.40 39.17 14.87
CA GLY A 68 10.67 38.30 16.02
C GLY A 68 11.77 37.27 15.75
N ALA A 69 11.41 35.99 15.88
CA ALA A 69 12.30 34.83 15.69
C ALA A 69 12.48 34.42 14.21
N TYR A 70 11.88 35.15 13.26
CA TYR A 70 11.83 34.76 11.85
C TYR A 70 12.57 35.74 10.94
N TYR A 71 13.16 35.20 9.88
CA TYR A 71 13.42 35.92 8.64
C TYR A 71 12.15 35.95 7.80
N VAL A 72 11.75 37.14 7.35
CA VAL A 72 10.58 37.32 6.47
C VAL A 72 11.07 37.57 5.06
N LEU A 73 10.83 36.63 4.16
CA LEU A 73 11.33 36.70 2.79
C LEU A 73 10.72 37.89 2.03
N ASP A 74 11.55 38.63 1.31
CA ASP A 74 11.12 39.80 0.56
C ASP A 74 10.32 39.37 -0.68
N LYS A 75 9.05 39.77 -0.73
CA LYS A 75 8.11 39.38 -1.80
C LYS A 75 8.57 39.81 -3.18
N LYS A 76 9.16 41.00 -3.30
CA LYS A 76 9.64 41.52 -4.59
C LYS A 76 10.87 40.74 -5.05
N VAL A 77 11.78 40.43 -4.12
CA VAL A 77 13.01 39.67 -4.41
C VAL A 77 12.68 38.28 -4.97
N PHE A 78 11.76 37.55 -4.34
CA PHE A 78 11.42 36.18 -4.77
C PHE A 78 10.31 36.11 -5.81
N ASN A 79 9.65 37.23 -6.09
CA ASN A 79 8.44 37.32 -6.91
C ASN A 79 7.36 36.34 -6.41
N ILE A 80 6.93 36.54 -5.16
CA ILE A 80 5.94 35.74 -4.43
C ILE A 80 4.81 36.61 -3.88
N GLU A 81 3.62 36.03 -3.72
CA GLU A 81 2.42 36.71 -3.21
C GLU A 81 2.21 36.46 -1.71
N ASN A 82 2.44 35.24 -1.24
CA ASN A 82 2.29 34.86 0.15
C ASN A 82 3.52 35.26 0.98
N SER A 83 3.31 35.48 2.28
CA SER A 83 4.42 35.72 3.21
C SER A 83 5.02 34.40 3.67
N ILE A 84 6.31 34.22 3.47
CA ILE A 84 7.07 33.04 3.92
C ILE A 84 8.03 33.46 5.04
N TYR A 85 7.87 32.80 6.18
CA TYR A 85 8.66 33.02 7.39
C TYR A 85 9.62 31.85 7.59
N VAL A 86 10.90 32.12 7.83
CA VAL A 86 11.92 31.09 8.08
C VAL A 86 12.54 31.35 9.44
N GLU A 87 12.48 30.37 10.32
CA GLU A 87 13.02 30.50 11.67
C GLU A 87 14.54 30.73 11.67
N LYS A 88 15.01 31.68 12.50
CA LYS A 88 16.41 32.10 12.51
C LYS A 88 17.38 31.01 12.97
N CYS A 89 16.93 29.99 13.70
CA CYS A 89 17.79 28.90 14.18
C CYS A 89 18.23 27.95 13.05
N LEU A 90 17.47 27.87 11.96
CA LEU A 90 17.72 26.97 10.83
C LEU A 90 19.02 27.31 10.08
N ASP A 91 19.71 26.29 9.57
CA ASP A 91 20.92 26.45 8.74
C ASP A 91 20.54 26.78 7.28
N ILE A 92 20.24 28.05 7.04
CA ILE A 92 19.79 28.56 5.75
C ILE A 92 20.99 28.71 4.80
N THR A 93 20.98 27.96 3.71
CA THR A 93 22.01 27.98 2.66
C THR A 93 21.43 28.38 1.31
N ASP A 94 22.30 28.56 0.31
CA ASP A 94 21.92 28.90 -1.08
C ASP A 94 20.97 27.85 -1.70
N LYS A 95 21.08 26.59 -1.28
CA LYS A 95 20.21 25.47 -1.73
C LYS A 95 18.74 25.64 -1.35
N TRP A 96 18.44 26.45 -0.34
CA TRP A 96 17.06 26.72 0.05
C TRP A 96 16.29 27.52 -1.00
N PHE A 97 17.00 28.28 -1.81
CA PHE A 97 16.37 29.24 -2.72
C PHE A 97 16.51 28.83 -4.18
N ILE A 98 17.65 28.24 -4.54
CA ILE A 98 18.05 28.05 -5.94
C ILE A 98 18.00 26.56 -6.32
N THR A 99 17.35 26.27 -7.44
CA THR A 99 17.32 24.93 -8.06
C THR A 99 17.66 25.01 -9.57
N TYR A 100 17.99 23.85 -10.15
CA TYR A 100 18.40 23.72 -11.56
C TYR A 100 17.20 23.52 -12.51
N PRO A 101 17.22 24.11 -13.74
CA PRO A 101 17.93 25.32 -14.11
C PRO A 101 17.06 26.53 -13.77
N HIS A 102 17.64 27.51 -13.07
CA HIS A 102 17.10 28.87 -12.89
C HIS A 102 15.66 28.96 -12.37
N ASN A 103 15.35 28.20 -11.33
CA ASN A 103 14.05 28.27 -10.67
C ASN A 103 14.20 28.62 -9.18
N SER A 104 13.31 29.49 -8.71
CA SER A 104 13.13 29.79 -7.28
C SER A 104 12.30 28.69 -6.62
N ILE A 105 12.85 28.03 -5.60
CA ILE A 105 12.09 27.08 -4.76
C ILE A 105 10.92 27.79 -4.09
N MET A 106 11.16 28.99 -3.57
CA MET A 106 10.15 29.79 -2.88
C MET A 106 8.99 30.17 -3.79
N ARG A 107 9.27 30.52 -5.05
CA ARG A 107 8.22 30.81 -6.04
C ARG A 107 7.39 29.59 -6.40
N ARG A 108 8.02 28.41 -6.46
CA ARG A 108 7.30 27.15 -6.70
C ARG A 108 6.40 26.78 -5.53
N LEU A 109 6.88 26.98 -4.30
CA LEU A 109 6.10 26.80 -3.09
C LEU A 109 4.94 27.80 -3.02
N ASP A 110 5.20 29.07 -3.29
CA ASP A 110 4.20 30.14 -3.28
C ASP A 110 3.00 29.83 -4.18
N ASN A 111 3.25 29.32 -5.39
CA ASN A 111 2.20 28.92 -6.33
C ASN A 111 1.29 27.78 -5.83
N LEU A 112 1.71 27.05 -4.79
CA LEU A 112 0.99 25.90 -4.23
C LEU A 112 0.31 26.20 -2.90
N ILE A 113 0.59 27.36 -2.30
CA ILE A 113 0.02 27.77 -1.01
C ILE A 113 -0.93 28.96 -1.19
N SER A 114 -1.93 29.06 -0.31
CA SER A 114 -2.94 30.13 -0.33
C SER A 114 -2.93 30.99 0.94
N LYS A 115 -2.00 30.73 1.85
CA LYS A 115 -1.83 31.40 3.13
C LYS A 115 -0.34 31.59 3.42
N LYS A 116 -0.04 32.39 4.44
CA LYS A 116 1.32 32.49 4.99
C LYS A 116 1.86 31.12 5.41
N LEU A 117 3.15 30.91 5.19
CA LEU A 117 3.86 29.67 5.50
C LEU A 117 4.99 29.93 6.48
N TYR A 118 5.08 29.11 7.52
CA TYR A 118 6.18 29.14 8.49
C TYR A 118 7.09 27.93 8.29
N ILE A 119 8.39 28.14 8.12
CA ILE A 119 9.40 27.07 8.11
C ILE A 119 10.14 27.10 9.44
N VAL A 120 10.01 26.03 10.24
CA VAL A 120 10.36 26.00 11.67
C VAL A 120 11.08 24.71 12.06
N GLU A 121 11.87 24.73 13.13
CA GLU A 121 12.56 23.53 13.64
C GLU A 121 11.59 22.58 14.37
N SER A 122 10.69 23.12 15.20
CA SER A 122 9.67 22.38 15.96
C SER A 122 8.25 22.85 15.68
N ASP A 123 7.28 21.92 15.77
CA ASP A 123 5.85 22.19 15.67
C ASP A 123 5.30 22.64 17.03
N ASP A 124 5.54 23.90 17.39
CA ASP A 124 5.03 24.50 18.63
C ASP A 124 3.58 25.01 18.45
N GLY A 125 2.71 24.24 17.79
CA GLY A 125 1.30 24.58 17.58
C GLY A 125 1.07 25.70 16.55
N ILE A 126 2.01 25.89 15.62
CA ILE A 126 1.92 26.91 14.57
C ILE A 126 1.03 26.37 13.44
N GLU A 127 -0.04 27.09 13.12
CA GLU A 127 -0.86 26.75 11.95
C GLU A 127 -0.13 27.05 10.62
N ASN A 128 -0.27 26.16 9.63
CA ASN A 128 0.38 26.25 8.31
C ASN A 128 1.91 26.37 8.40
N HIS A 129 2.53 25.39 9.03
CA HIS A 129 3.98 25.29 9.14
C HIS A 129 4.54 24.12 8.30
N LEU A 130 5.84 24.17 8.03
CA LEU A 130 6.63 23.14 7.39
C LEU A 130 7.92 22.95 8.21
N PRO A 131 8.17 21.75 8.78
CA PRO A 131 9.42 21.50 9.49
C PRO A 131 10.64 21.74 8.59
N GLY A 132 11.73 22.30 9.13
CA GLY A 132 12.96 22.58 8.39
C GLY A 132 13.55 21.32 7.74
N SER A 133 13.48 20.18 8.43
CA SER A 133 13.85 18.86 7.90
C SER A 133 12.97 18.44 6.70
N ALA A 134 11.66 18.65 6.77
CA ALA A 134 10.74 18.38 5.67
C ALA A 134 10.97 19.34 4.49
N PHE A 135 11.30 20.60 4.75
CA PHE A 135 11.71 21.55 3.72
C PHE A 135 12.99 21.10 3.01
N LEU A 136 14.00 20.62 3.75
CA LEU A 136 15.22 20.06 3.15
C LEU A 136 14.92 18.82 2.30
N GLY A 137 14.05 17.93 2.77
CA GLY A 137 13.54 16.81 1.97
C GLY A 137 12.90 17.31 0.67
N LEU A 138 12.09 18.37 0.73
CA LEU A 138 11.49 19.00 -0.46
C LEU A 138 12.54 19.57 -1.42
N VAL A 139 13.62 20.18 -0.92
CA VAL A 139 14.74 20.65 -1.76
C VAL A 139 15.34 19.49 -2.57
N GLU A 140 15.46 18.30 -1.99
CA GLU A 140 15.99 17.10 -2.66
C GLU A 140 15.06 16.53 -3.75
N ILE A 141 13.75 16.84 -3.68
CA ILE A 141 12.77 16.41 -4.71
C ILE A 141 13.01 17.15 -6.03
N PHE A 142 13.47 18.40 -6.00
CA PHE A 142 13.59 19.20 -7.22
C PHE A 142 14.52 18.53 -8.24
N PRO A 143 14.10 18.43 -9.52
CA PRO A 143 14.88 17.74 -10.52
C PRO A 143 16.17 18.51 -10.82
N ASN A 144 17.27 17.78 -11.02
CA ASN A 144 18.51 18.37 -11.52
C ASN A 144 18.59 18.31 -13.06
N ALA A 145 19.66 18.85 -13.63
CA ALA A 145 19.90 18.86 -15.08
C ALA A 145 19.76 17.50 -15.75
N TYR A 146 20.35 16.50 -15.10
CA TYR A 146 20.40 15.14 -15.58
C TYR A 146 19.01 14.50 -15.55
N GLU A 147 18.23 14.73 -14.49
CA GLU A 147 16.85 14.28 -14.36
C GLU A 147 15.94 14.91 -15.42
N VAL A 148 16.00 16.23 -15.60
CA VAL A 148 15.20 16.93 -16.63
C VAL A 148 15.52 16.37 -18.01
N ASN A 149 16.81 16.17 -18.33
CA ASN A 149 17.23 15.61 -19.61
C ASN A 149 16.73 14.17 -19.78
N LYS A 150 16.83 13.32 -18.75
CA LYS A 150 16.28 11.96 -18.79
C LYS A 150 14.77 11.95 -19.03
N TYR A 151 14.03 12.80 -18.32
CA TYR A 151 12.60 12.94 -18.49
C TYR A 151 12.22 13.37 -19.92
N VAL A 152 12.90 14.39 -20.46
CA VAL A 152 12.67 14.86 -21.84
C VAL A 152 12.95 13.74 -22.85
N ASN A 153 14.09 13.05 -22.73
CA ASN A 153 14.43 11.94 -23.61
C ASN A 153 13.45 10.78 -23.48
N ALA A 154 12.98 10.46 -22.28
CA ALA A 154 11.98 9.43 -22.06
C ALA A 154 10.64 9.78 -22.71
N ARG A 155 10.20 11.04 -22.63
CA ARG A 155 8.98 11.52 -23.32
C ARG A 155 9.11 11.46 -24.84
N ILE A 156 10.24 11.89 -25.38
CA ILE A 156 10.52 11.80 -26.83
C ILE A 156 10.53 10.33 -27.26
N ALA A 157 11.21 9.46 -26.50
CA ALA A 157 11.28 8.04 -26.78
C ALA A 157 9.93 7.35 -26.76
N TYR A 158 9.05 7.71 -25.82
CA TYR A 158 7.68 7.21 -25.77
C TYR A 158 6.86 7.61 -27.01
N LEU A 159 7.01 8.84 -27.49
CA LEU A 159 6.34 9.25 -28.72
C LEU A 159 6.91 8.51 -29.94
N LEU A 160 8.23 8.38 -30.02
CA LEU A 160 8.93 7.74 -31.14
C LEU A 160 8.75 6.23 -31.17
N SER A 161 8.44 5.57 -30.06
CA SER A 161 8.29 4.10 -30.03
C SER A 161 7.17 3.58 -30.92
N ASN A 162 6.23 4.45 -31.32
CA ASN A 162 5.17 4.10 -32.28
C ASN A 162 5.63 4.16 -33.75
N TYR A 163 6.81 4.71 -34.02
CA TYR A 163 7.26 5.04 -35.38
C TYR A 163 8.69 4.54 -35.69
N VAL A 164 9.53 4.33 -34.67
CA VAL A 164 10.95 4.01 -34.83
C VAL A 164 11.34 2.86 -33.90
N GLU A 165 11.97 1.82 -34.45
CA GLU A 165 12.50 0.70 -33.67
C GLU A 165 13.73 1.10 -32.83
N GLY A 166 13.89 0.50 -31.66
CA GLY A 166 15.09 0.65 -30.83
C GLY A 166 15.15 1.86 -29.89
N VAL A 167 14.08 2.66 -29.78
CA VAL A 167 14.07 3.92 -28.99
C VAL A 167 13.73 3.70 -27.49
N TRP A 168 13.32 2.49 -27.09
CA TRP A 168 12.85 2.15 -25.72
C TRP A 168 13.89 2.35 -24.60
N LYS A 169 15.20 2.38 -24.92
CA LYS A 169 16.29 2.48 -23.94
C LYS A 169 16.25 3.73 -23.06
N HIS A 170 15.70 4.84 -23.56
CA HIS A 170 15.62 6.08 -22.80
C HIS A 170 14.48 6.08 -21.77
N LYS A 171 13.39 5.32 -22.01
CA LYS A 171 12.31 5.11 -21.05
C LYS A 171 12.81 4.33 -19.84
N GLU A 172 13.44 3.18 -20.06
CA GLU A 172 14.01 2.36 -18.98
C GLU A 172 15.08 3.09 -18.17
N SER A 173 15.89 3.92 -18.83
CA SER A 173 16.93 4.70 -18.16
C SER A 173 16.35 5.74 -17.20
N TYR A 174 15.19 6.31 -17.51
CA TYR A 174 14.50 7.25 -16.62
C TYR A 174 13.77 6.53 -15.48
N GLU A 175 13.10 5.41 -15.76
CA GLU A 175 12.46 4.57 -14.72
C GLU A 175 13.49 4.10 -13.67
N LYS A 176 14.64 3.57 -14.11
CA LYS A 176 15.76 3.19 -13.21
C LYS A 176 16.36 4.37 -12.44
N TYR A 177 16.20 5.60 -12.93
CA TYR A 177 16.64 6.78 -12.22
C TYR A 177 15.64 7.18 -11.12
N LEU A 178 14.34 7.08 -11.41
CA LEU A 178 13.27 7.31 -10.44
C LEU A 178 13.31 6.29 -9.30
N GLU A 179 13.47 4.99 -9.60
CA GLU A 179 13.59 3.94 -8.58
C GLU A 179 14.71 4.23 -7.55
N LYS A 180 15.85 4.75 -8.02
CA LYS A 180 16.97 5.14 -7.15
C LYS A 180 16.70 6.41 -6.32
N LYS A 181 15.76 7.24 -6.74
CA LYS A 181 15.37 8.46 -6.04
C LYS A 181 14.21 8.20 -5.07
N GLU A 182 13.32 7.27 -5.41
CA GLU A 182 12.19 6.86 -4.58
C GLU A 182 12.63 6.24 -3.23
N THR A 183 13.82 5.65 -3.15
CA THR A 183 14.39 5.13 -1.89
C THR A 183 14.62 6.19 -0.81
N HIS A 184 14.55 7.48 -1.15
CA HIS A 184 14.68 8.61 -0.21
C HIS A 184 13.35 9.12 0.34
N PHE A 185 12.21 8.67 -0.21
CA PHE A 185 10.91 8.99 0.36
C PHE A 185 10.56 7.94 1.42
N SER A 186 10.15 8.38 2.60
CA SER A 186 9.48 7.48 3.55
C SER A 186 8.16 7.04 2.91
N LEU A 187 8.20 5.94 2.16
CA LEU A 187 7.01 5.30 1.65
C LEU A 187 6.09 4.98 2.84
N VAL A 188 4.78 5.05 2.61
CA VAL A 188 3.79 4.58 3.59
C VAL A 188 4.21 3.18 4.02
N ASP A 189 4.60 3.07 5.28
CA ASP A 189 5.21 1.86 5.77
C ASP A 189 4.13 0.78 5.96
N ASN A 190 4.04 -0.10 4.97
CA ASN A 190 3.15 -1.27 5.02
C ASN A 190 3.57 -2.29 6.09
N GLN A 191 4.66 -2.06 6.84
CA GLN A 191 5.04 -2.88 7.99
C GLN A 191 3.91 -3.00 9.01
N CYS A 192 3.13 -1.93 9.23
CA CYS A 192 1.94 -2.00 10.10
C CYS A 192 0.91 -3.04 9.59
N ILE A 193 0.68 -3.09 8.27
CA ILE A 193 -0.24 -4.07 7.65
C ILE A 193 0.31 -5.49 7.79
N LYS A 194 1.62 -5.68 7.56
CA LYS A 194 2.27 -7.00 7.72
C LYS A 194 2.19 -7.50 9.16
N LEU A 195 2.46 -6.64 10.14
CA LEU A 195 2.37 -6.97 11.57
C LEU A 195 0.94 -7.34 11.98
N MET A 196 -0.06 -6.57 11.54
CA MET A 196 -1.47 -6.89 11.79
C MET A 196 -1.86 -8.24 11.14
N GLY A 197 -1.42 -8.47 9.90
CA GLY A 197 -1.61 -9.75 9.22
C GLY A 197 -0.99 -10.91 9.99
N TYR A 198 0.26 -10.77 10.43
CA TYR A 198 0.97 -11.80 11.20
C TYR A 198 0.21 -12.16 12.47
N GLU A 199 -0.20 -11.17 13.26
CA GLU A 199 -0.94 -11.42 14.51
C GLU A 199 -2.30 -12.09 14.26
N MET A 200 -2.99 -11.73 13.17
CA MET A 200 -4.23 -12.40 12.76
C MET A 200 -4.00 -13.89 12.44
N TYR A 201 -3.02 -14.22 11.60
CA TYR A 201 -2.68 -15.61 11.28
C TYR A 201 -2.19 -16.38 12.51
N ARG A 202 -1.44 -15.73 13.40
CA ARG A 202 -0.89 -16.33 14.62
C ARG A 202 -2.01 -16.72 15.57
N LYS A 203 -2.97 -15.82 15.82
CA LYS A 203 -4.12 -16.12 16.68
C LYS A 203 -5.00 -17.22 16.11
N ALA A 204 -5.21 -17.23 14.79
CA ALA A 204 -5.91 -18.33 14.12
C ALA A 204 -5.19 -19.67 14.33
N PHE A 205 -3.87 -19.71 14.17
CA PHE A 205 -3.03 -20.89 14.41
C PHE A 205 -3.10 -21.37 15.86
N GLU A 206 -2.83 -20.48 16.83
CA GLU A 206 -2.82 -20.79 18.27
C GLU A 206 -4.17 -21.34 18.74
N ASN A 207 -5.27 -20.74 18.27
CA ASN A 207 -6.63 -21.18 18.61
C ASN A 207 -6.94 -22.56 18.03
N LEU A 208 -6.63 -22.78 16.74
CA LEU A 208 -6.86 -24.05 16.08
C LEU A 208 -6.04 -25.18 16.71
N GLU A 209 -4.76 -24.94 17.00
CA GLU A 209 -3.88 -25.90 17.65
C GLU A 209 -4.43 -26.33 19.01
N ARG A 210 -4.88 -25.36 19.82
CA ARG A 210 -5.49 -25.62 21.13
C ARG A 210 -6.79 -26.42 21.00
N MET A 211 -7.68 -26.03 20.09
CA MET A 211 -8.94 -26.75 19.86
C MET A 211 -8.71 -28.19 19.40
N LEU A 212 -7.70 -28.42 18.56
CA LEU A 212 -7.34 -29.75 18.08
C LEU A 212 -6.63 -30.61 19.11
N ALA A 213 -6.04 -30.02 20.16
CA ALA A 213 -5.41 -30.76 21.25
C ALA A 213 -6.44 -31.39 22.19
N ASP A 214 -7.58 -30.73 22.40
CA ASP A 214 -8.70 -31.24 23.19
C ASP A 214 -10.06 -30.89 22.54
N PRO A 215 -10.53 -31.70 21.58
CA PRO A 215 -11.78 -31.41 20.87
C PRO A 215 -13.05 -31.66 21.70
N GLU A 216 -12.97 -32.47 22.76
CA GLU A 216 -14.14 -33.00 23.48
C GLU A 216 -15.07 -31.90 24.05
N PRO A 217 -14.55 -30.81 24.66
CA PRO A 217 -15.37 -29.76 25.25
C PRO A 217 -16.21 -28.95 24.25
N TYR A 218 -15.87 -28.99 22.96
CA TYR A 218 -16.54 -28.19 21.93
C TYR A 218 -17.71 -28.99 21.34
N SER A 219 -18.93 -28.46 21.43
CA SER A 219 -20.03 -28.99 20.62
C SER A 219 -19.77 -28.75 19.13
N GLU A 220 -20.43 -29.53 18.26
CA GLU A 220 -20.36 -29.32 16.79
C GLU A 220 -20.63 -27.85 16.44
N LYS A 221 -21.66 -27.28 17.08
CA LYS A 221 -22.10 -25.89 16.85
C LYS A 221 -21.00 -24.87 17.16
N VAL A 222 -20.34 -25.02 18.31
CA VAL A 222 -19.26 -24.12 18.75
C VAL A 222 -18.01 -24.33 17.91
N TRP A 223 -17.71 -25.59 17.58
CA TRP A 223 -16.59 -25.94 16.71
C TRP A 223 -16.73 -25.26 15.34
N GLN A 224 -17.89 -25.40 14.72
CA GLN A 224 -18.22 -24.78 13.43
C GLN A 224 -18.04 -23.25 13.45
N GLU A 225 -18.54 -22.56 14.48
CA GLU A 225 -18.40 -21.09 14.63
C GLU A 225 -16.94 -20.67 14.72
N LYS A 226 -16.13 -21.38 15.53
CA LYS A 226 -14.70 -21.07 15.70
C LYS A 226 -13.88 -21.36 14.46
N ILE A 227 -14.17 -22.45 13.77
CA ILE A 227 -13.48 -22.80 12.52
C ILE A 227 -13.82 -21.81 11.40
N TYR A 228 -15.06 -21.33 11.33
CA TYR A 228 -15.44 -20.30 10.36
C TYR A 228 -14.58 -19.03 10.51
N GLU A 229 -14.36 -18.54 11.74
CA GLU A 229 -13.49 -17.38 11.98
C GLU A 229 -12.09 -17.58 11.38
N ILE A 230 -11.54 -18.79 11.51
CA ILE A 230 -10.24 -19.17 10.93
C ILE A 230 -10.30 -19.26 9.40
N ILE A 231 -11.40 -19.75 8.83
CA ILE A 231 -11.59 -19.81 7.37
C ILE A 231 -11.59 -18.40 6.77
N CYS A 232 -12.22 -17.40 7.42
CA CYS A 232 -12.19 -16.01 6.96
C CYS A 232 -10.77 -15.40 6.99
N VAL A 233 -9.90 -15.82 7.91
CA VAL A 233 -8.49 -15.40 7.94
C VAL A 233 -7.72 -15.93 6.71
N LEU A 234 -8.03 -17.15 6.25
CA LEU A 234 -7.41 -17.74 5.06
C LEU A 234 -8.04 -17.28 3.75
N TYR A 235 -9.33 -16.97 3.78
CA TYR A 235 -10.13 -16.52 2.65
C TYR A 235 -10.75 -15.17 2.97
N PRO A 236 -9.95 -14.09 3.02
CA PRO A 236 -10.42 -12.76 3.38
C PRO A 236 -11.44 -12.18 2.38
N LYS A 237 -11.63 -12.85 1.24
CA LYS A 237 -12.73 -12.52 0.31
C LYS A 237 -14.11 -12.69 0.96
N TYR A 238 -14.28 -13.61 1.92
CA TYR A 238 -15.57 -13.84 2.58
C TYR A 238 -15.77 -12.86 3.72
N ILE A 239 -16.79 -12.00 3.59
CA ILE A 239 -17.06 -10.89 4.50
C ILE A 239 -18.22 -11.18 5.47
N ALA A 240 -19.04 -12.18 5.17
CA ALA A 240 -20.16 -12.59 6.02
C ALA A 240 -20.43 -14.09 5.88
N SER A 241 -21.02 -14.67 6.94
CA SER A 241 -21.52 -16.04 6.91
C SER A 241 -22.85 -16.17 7.62
N PHE A 242 -23.65 -17.12 7.14
CA PHE A 242 -25.01 -17.35 7.62
C PHE A 242 -25.24 -18.83 7.87
N ARG A 243 -25.67 -19.14 9.08
CA ARG A 243 -25.94 -20.52 9.52
C ARG A 243 -27.38 -20.92 9.27
N GLU A 244 -27.59 -22.22 9.08
CA GLU A 244 -28.92 -22.87 9.04
C GLU A 244 -29.87 -22.30 7.98
N ILE A 245 -29.33 -21.66 6.94
CA ILE A 245 -30.10 -21.19 5.81
C ILE A 245 -30.51 -22.40 4.96
N GLU A 246 -31.80 -22.65 4.89
CA GLU A 246 -32.35 -23.62 3.97
C GLU A 246 -32.07 -23.17 2.53
N ILE A 247 -31.49 -24.05 1.72
CA ILE A 247 -31.13 -23.77 0.32
C ILE A 247 -32.06 -24.43 -0.70
N GLY A 248 -32.92 -25.35 -0.27
CA GLY A 248 -33.84 -26.04 -1.17
C GLY A 248 -34.15 -27.46 -0.72
N ASN A 249 -34.68 -28.26 -1.63
CA ASN A 249 -34.97 -29.68 -1.42
C ASN A 249 -34.30 -30.54 -2.51
N ASP A 250 -33.76 -31.71 -2.14
CA ASP A 250 -33.25 -32.71 -3.11
C ASP A 250 -34.35 -33.62 -3.68
N GLY A 251 -35.61 -33.20 -3.58
CA GLY A 251 -36.81 -33.99 -3.90
C GLY A 251 -37.29 -34.91 -2.78
N ARG A 252 -36.51 -35.08 -1.70
CA ARG A 252 -36.88 -35.92 -0.55
C ARG A 252 -36.80 -35.17 0.78
N HIS A 253 -35.72 -34.43 0.99
CA HIS A 253 -35.48 -33.70 2.22
C HIS A 253 -34.98 -32.28 1.96
N SER A 254 -35.51 -31.35 2.76
CA SER A 254 -34.96 -30.00 2.87
C SER A 254 -33.46 -30.05 3.19
N LYS A 255 -32.69 -29.22 2.50
CA LYS A 255 -31.23 -29.13 2.63
C LYS A 255 -30.80 -27.83 3.28
N LYS A 256 -29.84 -27.97 4.19
CA LYS A 256 -29.27 -26.90 5.00
C LYS A 256 -27.76 -27.15 5.11
N PRO A 257 -26.91 -26.40 4.39
CA PRO A 257 -25.48 -26.41 4.64
C PRO A 257 -25.18 -25.87 6.04
N ASP A 258 -23.99 -26.19 6.57
CA ASP A 258 -23.54 -25.61 7.84
C ASP A 258 -23.44 -24.08 7.73
N PHE A 259 -22.88 -23.58 6.62
CA PHE A 259 -22.79 -22.15 6.32
C PHE A 259 -23.03 -21.82 4.84
N ILE A 260 -23.66 -20.68 4.63
CA ILE A 260 -23.58 -19.90 3.40
C ILE A 260 -22.55 -18.80 3.63
N LEU A 261 -21.59 -18.67 2.72
CA LEU A 261 -20.57 -17.62 2.73
C LEU A 261 -20.93 -16.55 1.70
N VAL A 262 -20.72 -15.28 2.04
CA VAL A 262 -20.88 -14.15 1.12
C VAL A 262 -19.53 -13.49 0.94
N ASP A 263 -19.07 -13.41 -0.31
CA ASP A 263 -17.84 -12.69 -0.64
C ASP A 263 -18.03 -11.18 -0.78
N SER A 264 -16.91 -10.45 -0.86
CA SER A 264 -16.88 -9.00 -0.98
C SER A 264 -17.56 -8.45 -2.25
N SER A 265 -17.85 -9.31 -3.22
CA SER A 265 -18.58 -8.99 -4.46
C SER A 265 -20.05 -9.46 -4.44
N GLY A 266 -20.50 -10.02 -3.31
CA GLY A 266 -21.84 -10.49 -3.06
C GLY A 266 -22.12 -11.90 -3.56
N PHE A 267 -21.12 -12.65 -4.03
CA PHE A 267 -21.31 -14.04 -4.46
C PHE A 267 -21.44 -14.98 -3.27
N VAL A 268 -22.27 -16.00 -3.46
CA VAL A 268 -22.59 -17.01 -2.46
C VAL A 268 -21.78 -18.28 -2.69
N ASP A 269 -21.06 -18.73 -1.66
CA ASP A 269 -20.39 -20.02 -1.60
C ASP A 269 -20.89 -20.83 -0.39
N LEU A 270 -20.51 -22.10 -0.32
CA LEU A 270 -20.96 -23.06 0.68
C LEU A 270 -19.79 -23.55 1.53
N LEU A 271 -20.00 -23.71 2.83
CA LEU A 271 -19.01 -24.30 3.73
C LEU A 271 -19.68 -25.37 4.60
N GLU A 272 -19.10 -26.58 4.54
CA GLU A 272 -19.48 -27.73 5.36
C GLU A 272 -18.30 -28.10 6.26
N ILE A 273 -18.55 -28.19 7.57
CA ILE A 273 -17.55 -28.45 8.59
C ILE A 273 -18.04 -29.61 9.46
N LYS A 274 -17.21 -30.65 9.55
CA LYS A 274 -17.43 -31.77 10.48
C LYS A 274 -16.38 -31.77 11.56
N LYS A 275 -16.79 -31.69 12.83
CA LYS A 275 -15.88 -31.84 13.98
C LYS A 275 -15.07 -33.13 13.84
N PRO A 276 -13.74 -33.12 14.10
CA PRO A 276 -12.89 -34.28 13.86
C PRO A 276 -13.13 -35.38 14.91
N ASN A 277 -14.01 -36.33 14.61
CA ASN A 277 -14.39 -37.45 15.47
C ASN A 277 -14.04 -38.79 14.79
N ASN A 278 -12.74 -39.07 14.63
CA ASN A 278 -12.22 -40.30 14.00
C ASN A 278 -12.76 -40.60 12.59
N GLN A 279 -13.18 -39.59 11.81
CA GLN A 279 -13.59 -39.82 10.43
C GLN A 279 -12.43 -40.36 9.60
N LYS A 280 -12.72 -41.38 8.78
CA LYS A 280 -11.74 -41.93 7.84
C LYS A 280 -11.82 -41.16 6.53
N VAL A 281 -10.79 -40.32 6.28
CA VAL A 281 -10.68 -39.55 5.03
C VAL A 281 -10.22 -40.41 3.85
N VAL A 282 -9.41 -41.45 4.10
CA VAL A 282 -8.97 -42.43 3.11
C VAL A 282 -9.14 -43.86 3.61
N SER A 283 -9.12 -44.82 2.69
CA SER A 283 -9.21 -46.25 3.01
C SER A 283 -8.04 -46.71 3.88
N SER A 284 -8.31 -47.69 4.77
CA SER A 284 -7.27 -48.33 5.57
C SER A 284 -6.50 -49.40 4.81
N THR A 285 -7.05 -49.86 3.67
CA THR A 285 -6.46 -50.88 2.79
C THR A 285 -6.39 -50.34 1.37
N GLU A 286 -5.41 -50.82 0.62
CA GLU A 286 -5.28 -50.51 -0.80
C GLU A 286 -6.35 -51.22 -1.63
N TYR A 287 -6.80 -50.55 -2.68
CA TYR A 287 -7.54 -51.13 -3.77
C TYR A 287 -6.74 -50.94 -5.06
N ARG A 288 -6.23 -52.04 -5.62
CA ARG A 288 -5.36 -52.03 -6.82
C ARG A 288 -4.19 -51.05 -6.67
N ASN A 289 -3.43 -51.18 -5.59
CA ASN A 289 -2.23 -50.38 -5.27
C ASN A 289 -2.50 -48.87 -5.06
N ASN A 290 -3.74 -48.49 -4.74
CA ASN A 290 -4.11 -47.10 -4.44
C ASN A 290 -4.96 -47.04 -3.17
N TYR A 291 -4.80 -46.00 -2.36
CA TYR A 291 -5.74 -45.63 -1.32
C TYR A 291 -6.87 -44.82 -1.93
N VAL A 292 -8.11 -45.15 -1.56
CA VAL A 292 -9.32 -44.49 -2.09
C VAL A 292 -9.99 -43.65 -1.03
N ALA A 293 -10.89 -42.75 -1.43
CA ALA A 293 -11.66 -41.94 -0.50
C ALA A 293 -12.43 -42.82 0.50
N GLY A 294 -12.38 -42.42 1.78
CA GLY A 294 -13.14 -43.09 2.82
C GLY A 294 -14.64 -42.79 2.71
N ARG A 295 -15.47 -43.65 3.32
CA ARG A 295 -16.94 -43.48 3.28
C ARG A 295 -17.42 -42.15 3.86
N ASP A 296 -16.75 -41.65 4.89
CA ASP A 296 -17.10 -40.37 5.53
C ASP A 296 -16.80 -39.19 4.58
N LEU A 297 -15.68 -39.27 3.85
CA LEU A 297 -15.30 -38.26 2.85
C LEU A 297 -16.26 -38.28 1.65
N GLU A 298 -16.50 -39.44 1.07
CA GLU A 298 -17.45 -39.60 -0.05
C GLU A 298 -18.84 -39.08 0.32
N GLY A 299 -19.32 -39.42 1.52
CA GLY A 299 -20.61 -38.93 2.01
C GLY A 299 -20.67 -37.39 2.09
N ALA A 300 -19.62 -36.77 2.60
CA ALA A 300 -19.54 -35.32 2.74
C ALA A 300 -19.38 -34.61 1.38
N ILE A 301 -18.63 -35.19 0.44
CA ILE A 301 -18.51 -34.70 -0.94
C ILE A 301 -19.87 -34.73 -1.63
N VAL A 302 -20.57 -35.86 -1.58
CA VAL A 302 -21.93 -35.98 -2.16
C VAL A 302 -22.89 -34.97 -1.53
N GLN A 303 -22.73 -34.69 -0.23
CA GLN A 303 -23.55 -33.71 0.47
C GLN A 303 -23.34 -32.29 -0.06
N ILE A 304 -22.10 -31.83 -0.19
CA ILE A 304 -21.80 -30.47 -0.67
C ILE A 304 -22.10 -30.32 -2.18
N GLU A 305 -21.87 -31.36 -2.98
CA GLU A 305 -22.23 -31.37 -4.40
C GLU A 305 -23.75 -31.25 -4.60
N LYS A 306 -24.56 -31.91 -3.76
CA LYS A 306 -26.01 -31.74 -3.77
C LYS A 306 -26.43 -30.30 -3.45
N TYR A 307 -25.74 -29.63 -2.54
CA TYR A 307 -26.02 -28.24 -2.21
C TYR A 307 -25.73 -27.30 -3.38
N VAL A 308 -24.56 -27.46 -4.01
CA VAL A 308 -24.19 -26.74 -5.23
C VAL A 308 -25.20 -27.00 -6.34
N TYR A 309 -25.61 -28.26 -6.53
CA TYR A 309 -26.63 -28.63 -7.51
C TYR A 309 -27.94 -27.90 -7.26
N ILE A 310 -28.47 -27.95 -6.03
CA ILE A 310 -29.75 -27.31 -5.66
C ILE A 310 -29.71 -25.80 -5.91
N LEU A 311 -28.65 -25.11 -5.47
CA LEU A 311 -28.53 -23.67 -5.65
C LEU A 311 -28.46 -23.26 -7.12
N ASN A 312 -27.83 -24.07 -7.97
CA ASN A 312 -27.80 -23.83 -9.41
C ASN A 312 -29.14 -24.13 -10.11
N HIS A 313 -29.99 -25.00 -9.54
CA HIS A 313 -31.24 -25.46 -10.18
C HIS A 313 -32.50 -24.72 -9.70
N GLU A 314 -32.59 -24.28 -8.44
CA GLU A 314 -33.84 -23.68 -7.91
C GLU A 314 -34.12 -22.24 -8.41
N GLY A 315 -33.17 -21.62 -9.12
CA GLY A 315 -33.36 -20.35 -9.83
C GLY A 315 -33.63 -19.12 -8.96
N GLU A 316 -34.11 -18.05 -9.59
CA GLU A 316 -34.19 -16.70 -9.00
C GLU A 316 -35.11 -16.62 -7.77
N ALA A 317 -36.16 -17.43 -7.72
CA ALA A 317 -37.10 -17.46 -6.59
C ALA A 317 -36.43 -17.94 -5.30
N ARG A 318 -35.48 -18.89 -5.38
CA ARG A 318 -34.73 -19.36 -4.21
C ARG A 318 -33.62 -18.39 -3.83
N ALA A 319 -32.92 -17.85 -4.83
CA ALA A 319 -31.95 -16.79 -4.61
C ALA A 319 -32.58 -15.64 -3.83
N LYS A 320 -33.77 -15.18 -4.22
CA LYS A 320 -34.51 -14.14 -3.50
C LYS A 320 -34.77 -14.49 -2.03
N LYS A 321 -35.21 -15.72 -1.71
CA LYS A 321 -35.43 -16.14 -0.32
C LYS A 321 -34.15 -16.12 0.53
N ILE A 322 -33.02 -16.48 -0.08
CA ILE A 322 -31.71 -16.40 0.58
C ILE A 322 -31.37 -14.92 0.82
N ARG A 323 -31.52 -14.06 -0.19
CA ARG A 323 -31.30 -12.60 -0.08
C ARG A 323 -32.13 -11.97 1.03
N ASP A 324 -33.44 -12.23 1.04
CA ASP A 324 -34.36 -11.66 2.01
C ASP A 324 -33.99 -12.06 3.45
N LYS A 325 -33.39 -13.24 3.64
CA LYS A 325 -32.92 -13.70 4.96
C LYS A 325 -31.60 -13.08 5.42
N ILE A 326 -30.76 -12.61 4.50
CA ILE A 326 -29.39 -12.17 4.83
C ILE A 326 -29.12 -10.68 4.57
N ALA A 327 -30.04 -9.97 3.91
CA ALA A 327 -29.84 -8.58 3.48
C ALA A 327 -29.62 -7.59 4.64
N GLY A 328 -30.13 -7.88 5.84
CA GLY A 328 -30.01 -6.99 7.01
C GLY A 328 -28.61 -6.93 7.61
N ASP A 329 -27.76 -7.92 7.32
CA ASP A 329 -26.46 -8.11 7.96
C ASP A 329 -25.28 -7.77 7.03
N LEU A 330 -25.55 -7.12 5.89
CA LEU A 330 -24.58 -6.83 4.84
C LEU A 330 -24.40 -5.32 4.62
N PRO A 331 -23.23 -4.89 4.09
CA PRO A 331 -23.01 -3.49 3.74
C PRO A 331 -24.09 -2.94 2.80
N ALA A 332 -24.50 -1.70 3.04
CA ALA A 332 -25.52 -1.04 2.23
C ALA A 332 -25.13 -1.03 0.73
N GLY A 333 -26.05 -1.47 -0.13
CA GLY A 333 -25.84 -1.52 -1.58
C GLY A 333 -25.15 -2.79 -2.10
N LEU A 334 -24.75 -3.72 -1.23
CA LEU A 334 -24.20 -5.01 -1.67
C LEU A 334 -25.33 -5.94 -2.14
N GLU A 335 -25.35 -6.24 -3.44
CA GLU A 335 -26.30 -7.18 -4.01
C GLU A 335 -25.78 -8.62 -3.94
N ILE A 336 -26.63 -9.51 -3.42
CA ILE A 336 -26.32 -10.94 -3.31
C ILE A 336 -26.58 -11.68 -4.61
N LYS A 337 -25.63 -12.51 -5.00
CA LYS A 337 -25.62 -13.27 -6.26
C LYS A 337 -25.40 -14.74 -5.98
N VAL A 338 -26.37 -15.56 -6.36
CA VAL A 338 -26.27 -17.03 -6.32
C VAL A 338 -25.99 -17.51 -7.74
N VAL A 339 -24.71 -17.51 -8.12
CA VAL A 339 -24.26 -17.90 -9.47
C VAL A 339 -23.05 -18.81 -9.32
N ASN A 340 -23.16 -20.06 -9.78
CA ASN A 340 -22.09 -21.06 -9.71
C ASN A 340 -21.42 -21.15 -8.33
N PRO A 341 -22.19 -21.35 -7.25
CA PRO A 341 -21.64 -21.45 -5.90
C PRO A 341 -20.65 -22.59 -5.83
N GLN A 342 -19.60 -22.40 -5.06
CA GLN A 342 -18.57 -23.40 -4.85
C GLN A 342 -18.58 -23.89 -3.40
N GLY A 343 -18.11 -25.12 -3.18
CA GLY A 343 -18.04 -25.72 -1.85
C GLY A 343 -16.66 -25.63 -1.20
N ILE A 344 -16.61 -25.46 0.12
CA ILE A 344 -15.44 -25.77 0.95
C ILE A 344 -15.82 -26.87 1.93
N LEU A 345 -15.03 -27.95 1.98
CA LEU A 345 -15.24 -29.07 2.88
C LEU A 345 -14.06 -29.23 3.84
N LEU A 346 -14.35 -29.18 5.15
CA LEU A 346 -13.39 -29.49 6.20
C LEU A 346 -13.81 -30.75 6.97
N LEU A 347 -13.01 -31.82 6.87
CA LEU A 347 -13.34 -33.13 7.43
C LEU A 347 -12.07 -33.87 7.90
N GLY A 348 -12.14 -34.43 9.11
CA GLY A 348 -11.18 -35.42 9.60
C GLY A 348 -9.75 -34.91 9.79
N ARG A 349 -8.87 -35.83 10.19
CA ARG A 349 -7.45 -35.56 10.48
C ARG A 349 -6.58 -36.39 9.54
N SER A 350 -5.49 -35.81 9.08
CA SER A 350 -4.47 -36.52 8.30
C SER A 350 -3.34 -37.06 9.18
N ARG A 351 -3.29 -36.66 10.47
CA ARG A 351 -2.36 -37.25 11.44
C ARG A 351 -2.53 -38.77 11.52
N GLY A 352 -1.45 -39.49 11.28
CA GLY A 352 -1.42 -40.96 11.29
C GLY A 352 -1.57 -41.61 9.91
N LEU A 353 -1.80 -40.83 8.85
CA LEU A 353 -1.75 -41.32 7.47
C LEU A 353 -0.29 -41.54 7.02
N THR A 354 -0.09 -42.55 6.18
CA THR A 354 1.20 -42.82 5.53
C THR A 354 1.49 -41.79 4.43
N LYS A 355 2.74 -41.75 3.95
CA LYS A 355 3.12 -40.87 2.83
C LYS A 355 2.32 -41.18 1.55
N GLU A 356 2.06 -42.46 1.28
CA GLU A 356 1.27 -42.91 0.12
C GLU A 356 -0.19 -42.48 0.26
N GLN A 357 -0.78 -42.67 1.46
CA GLN A 357 -2.13 -42.19 1.76
C GLN A 357 -2.28 -40.68 1.60
N LEU A 358 -1.28 -39.90 2.03
CA LEU A 358 -1.28 -38.44 1.87
C LEU A 358 -1.21 -38.02 0.40
N PHE A 359 -0.40 -38.72 -0.41
CA PHE A 359 -0.27 -38.46 -1.84
C PHE A 359 -1.58 -38.76 -2.59
N ASP A 360 -2.17 -39.94 -2.36
CA ASP A 360 -3.44 -40.32 -2.98
C ASP A 360 -4.58 -39.41 -2.52
N PHE A 361 -4.57 -38.99 -1.25
CA PHE A 361 -5.52 -38.01 -0.74
C PHE A 361 -5.40 -36.65 -1.44
N GLU A 362 -4.18 -36.19 -1.76
CA GLU A 362 -3.98 -34.96 -2.56
C GLU A 362 -4.57 -35.07 -3.97
N ILE A 363 -4.48 -36.25 -4.59
CA ILE A 363 -5.12 -36.51 -5.89
C ILE A 363 -6.64 -36.41 -5.75
N ILE A 364 -7.24 -37.06 -4.73
CA ILE A 364 -8.69 -37.03 -4.48
C ILE A 364 -9.18 -35.58 -4.32
N LYS A 365 -8.50 -34.76 -3.50
CA LYS A 365 -8.86 -33.35 -3.28
C LYS A 365 -8.99 -32.54 -4.59
N ARG A 366 -8.15 -32.83 -5.58
CA ARG A 366 -8.09 -32.10 -6.87
C ARG A 366 -9.13 -32.54 -7.90
N GLN A 367 -9.81 -33.67 -7.69
CA GLN A 367 -10.76 -34.22 -8.67
C GLN A 367 -12.12 -33.49 -8.69
N HIS A 368 -12.49 -32.80 -7.61
CA HIS A 368 -13.82 -32.21 -7.46
C HIS A 368 -13.86 -30.72 -7.87
N LYS A 369 -14.15 -30.45 -9.15
CA LYS A 369 -14.11 -29.10 -9.75
C LYS A 369 -15.11 -28.08 -9.17
N ASN A 370 -16.21 -28.55 -8.59
CA ASN A 370 -17.26 -27.68 -8.01
C ASN A 370 -17.01 -27.38 -6.52
N ILE A 371 -15.93 -27.95 -5.95
CA ILE A 371 -15.48 -27.71 -4.57
C ILE A 371 -14.17 -26.92 -4.68
N VAL A 372 -14.13 -25.73 -4.10
CA VAL A 372 -12.94 -24.86 -4.06
C VAL A 372 -11.82 -25.50 -3.27
N ASP A 373 -12.16 -26.13 -2.14
CA ASP A 373 -11.16 -26.77 -1.29
C ASP A 373 -11.77 -27.94 -0.50
N ILE A 374 -11.01 -29.02 -0.40
CA ILE A 374 -11.27 -30.15 0.50
C ILE A 374 -10.04 -30.25 1.38
N MET A 375 -10.19 -30.20 2.70
CA MET A 375 -9.05 -30.20 3.61
C MET A 375 -9.34 -30.93 4.91
N THR A 376 -8.27 -31.43 5.54
CA THR A 376 -8.29 -31.89 6.93
C THR A 376 -7.92 -30.75 7.87
N TYR A 377 -8.18 -30.92 9.17
CA TYR A 377 -7.75 -29.94 10.17
C TYR A 377 -6.22 -29.78 10.24
N ASP A 378 -5.48 -30.85 9.96
CA ASP A 378 -4.03 -30.78 9.94
C ASP A 378 -3.53 -30.02 8.69
N ASP A 379 -4.23 -30.12 7.55
CA ASP A 379 -3.95 -29.28 6.36
C ASP A 379 -4.18 -27.79 6.67
N LEU A 380 -5.30 -27.47 7.32
CA LEU A 380 -5.66 -26.11 7.72
C LEU A 380 -4.58 -25.52 8.65
N LEU A 381 -4.16 -26.28 9.66
CA LEU A 381 -3.11 -25.90 10.59
C LEU A 381 -1.75 -25.72 9.89
N ASN A 382 -1.39 -26.62 8.99
CA ASN A 382 -0.14 -26.52 8.22
C ASN A 382 -0.13 -25.32 7.28
N ARG A 383 -1.27 -24.96 6.67
CA ARG A 383 -1.39 -23.76 5.83
C ARG A 383 -1.12 -22.50 6.65
N LEU A 384 -1.76 -22.36 7.81
CA LEU A 384 -1.50 -21.24 8.74
C LEU A 384 -0.02 -21.19 9.16
N LYS A 385 0.56 -22.33 9.54
CA LYS A 385 1.97 -22.43 9.93
C LYS A 385 2.93 -22.00 8.82
N ASN A 386 2.65 -22.40 7.58
CA ASN A 386 3.50 -22.05 6.44
C ASN A 386 3.39 -20.57 6.07
N ILE A 387 2.18 -19.98 6.16
CA ILE A 387 1.98 -18.54 6.02
C ILE A 387 2.79 -17.78 7.08
N LEU A 388 2.68 -18.18 8.35
CA LEU A 388 3.42 -17.56 9.45
C LEU A 388 4.93 -17.61 9.23
N LYS A 389 5.47 -18.78 8.86
CA LYS A 389 6.90 -18.94 8.55
C LYS A 389 7.36 -18.04 7.40
N GLN A 390 6.55 -17.90 6.35
CA GLN A 390 6.87 -17.01 5.25
C GLN A 390 6.90 -15.56 5.72
N MET A 391 5.91 -15.14 6.50
CA MET A 391 5.86 -13.80 7.07
C MET A 391 7.05 -13.53 8.02
N GLU A 392 7.48 -14.52 8.82
CA GLU A 392 8.68 -14.44 9.66
C GLU A 392 9.97 -14.35 8.84
N ALA A 393 10.08 -15.12 7.75
CA ALA A 393 11.23 -15.04 6.85
C ALA A 393 11.33 -13.68 6.15
N ASP A 394 10.19 -13.14 5.71
CA ASP A 394 10.10 -11.80 5.13
C ASP A 394 10.36 -10.69 6.18
N SER A 395 10.20 -11.02 7.47
CA SER A 395 10.51 -10.15 8.61
C SER A 395 12.00 -10.11 8.98
N ASN A 396 12.88 -10.92 8.37
CA ASN A 396 14.34 -10.69 8.49
C ASN A 396 14.83 -9.52 7.60
N CYS A 397 13.90 -8.79 6.97
CA CYS A 397 14.09 -7.45 6.42
C CYS A 397 13.33 -6.36 7.21
N ILE A 398 12.88 -6.66 8.45
CA ILE A 398 12.29 -5.73 9.42
C ILE A 398 13.36 -5.20 10.36
#